data_AF-A0A8I2FXQ0-F1
#
_entry.id   AF-A0A8I2FXQ0-F1
#
_cell.length_a   1.000
_cell.length_b   1.000
_cell.length_c   1.000
_cell.angle_alpha   90.00
_cell.angle_beta   90.00
_cell.angle_gamma   90.00
#
_symmetry.space_group_name_H-M   'P 1'
#
loop_
_entity.id
_entity.type
_entity.pdbx_description
1 polymer ?
#
loop_
_entity_poly.entity_id
_entity_poly.type
_entity_poly.pdbx_seq_one_letter_code
_entity_poly.pdbx_strand_id
1 'polypeptide(L)'
;MDVPSFVHIKDIYNLPFKDRAFETVICSHTIEHLDDPERFYNELKRVGKEVTLVLPPLWDFTAAFNFLEHKYIFLCWRKIHKKLPPFVPLPLSTFYHKRFGQKIKA
;
A
#
# COMPACT_ATOMS: atom_id res chain seq x y z
N MET A 1 -8.36 23.04 -7.60
CA MET A 1 -7.76 22.42 -8.80
C MET A 1 -8.57 21.17 -9.10
N ASP A 2 -9.24 21.14 -10.24
CA ASP A 2 -9.90 19.93 -10.73
C ASP A 2 -8.84 19.09 -11.45
N VAL A 3 -8.60 17.86 -10.97
CA VAL A 3 -7.60 16.96 -11.56
C VAL A 3 -8.36 16.01 -12.48
N PRO A 4 -8.12 16.05 -13.80
CA PRO A 4 -8.84 15.21 -14.74
C PRO A 4 -8.60 13.73 -14.41
N SER A 5 -9.67 12.93 -14.51
CA SER A 5 -9.67 11.49 -14.24
C SER A 5 -9.30 11.09 -12.80
N PHE A 6 -9.37 12.03 -11.84
CA PHE A 6 -9.27 11.70 -10.43
C PHE A 6 -10.55 10.99 -9.96
N VAL A 7 -10.39 9.81 -9.37
CA VAL A 7 -11.50 9.02 -8.81
C VAL A 7 -11.23 8.78 -7.34
N HIS A 8 -12.17 9.19 -6.49
CA HIS A 8 -12.11 8.86 -5.07
C HIS A 8 -12.59 7.41 -4.85
N ILE A 9 -11.69 6.55 -4.39
CA ILE A 9 -11.94 5.13 -4.13
C ILE A 9 -12.33 4.92 -2.66
N LYS A 10 -13.47 4.25 -2.42
CA LYS A 10 -13.95 3.92 -1.06
C LYS A 10 -13.51 2.55 -0.57
N ASP A 11 -13.35 1.59 -1.49
CA ASP A 11 -12.90 0.23 -1.19
C ASP A 11 -11.74 -0.12 -2.13
N ILE A 12 -10.55 -0.22 -1.55
CA ILE A 12 -9.32 -0.54 -2.28
C ILE A 12 -9.19 -2.02 -2.58
N TYR A 13 -9.95 -2.89 -1.89
CA TYR A 13 -9.94 -4.33 -2.10
C TYR A 13 -10.98 -4.78 -3.13
N ASN A 14 -11.78 -3.86 -3.65
CA ASN A 14 -12.74 -4.07 -4.73
C ASN A 14 -12.88 -2.77 -5.54
N LEU A 15 -11.89 -2.51 -6.40
CA LEU A 15 -11.83 -1.32 -7.22
C LEU A 15 -12.95 -1.33 -8.28
N PRO A 16 -13.59 -0.18 -8.56
CA PRO A 16 -14.70 -0.06 -9.51
C PRO A 16 -14.23 -0.06 -10.97
N PHE A 17 -13.20 -0.85 -11.28
CA PHE A 17 -12.63 -0.99 -12.62
C PHE A 17 -12.74 -2.44 -13.10
N LYS A 18 -12.91 -2.59 -14.42
CA LYS A 18 -12.92 -3.91 -15.06
C LYS A 18 -11.54 -4.56 -14.99
N ASP A 19 -11.52 -5.87 -15.18
CA ASP A 19 -10.27 -6.62 -15.32
C ASP A 19 -9.43 -6.06 -16.47
N ARG A 20 -8.13 -5.86 -16.21
CA ARG A 20 -7.15 -5.31 -17.16
C ARG A 20 -7.59 -4.00 -17.81
N ALA A 21 -8.34 -3.16 -17.08
CA ALA A 21 -8.73 -1.83 -17.52
C ALA A 21 -7.54 -0.89 -17.79
N PHE A 22 -6.38 -1.17 -17.17
CA PHE A 22 -5.17 -0.37 -17.31
C PHE A 22 -4.01 -1.19 -17.88
N GLU A 23 -3.24 -0.61 -18.79
CA GLU A 23 -1.97 -1.21 -19.23
C GLU A 23 -0.99 -1.31 -18.05
N THR A 24 -0.87 -0.22 -17.29
CA THR A 24 0.06 -0.12 -16.17
C THR A 24 -0.61 0.47 -14.94
N VAL A 25 -0.33 -0.10 -13.78
CA VAL A 25 -0.73 0.38 -12.46
C VAL A 25 0.53 0.67 -11.65
N ILE A 26 0.59 1.85 -11.03
CA ILE A 26 1.65 2.23 -10.11
C ILE A 26 1.02 2.42 -8.72
N CYS A 27 1.55 1.70 -7.74
CA CYS A 27 1.22 1.89 -6.33
C CYS A 27 2.45 2.40 -5.62
N SER A 28 2.39 3.61 -5.08
CA SER A 28 3.54 4.29 -4.48
C SER A 28 3.25 4.58 -3.02
N HIS A 29 4.08 4.03 -2.13
CA HIS A 29 4.04 4.30 -0.69
C HIS A 29 2.63 4.20 -0.08
N THR A 30 1.95 3.08 -0.32
CA THR A 30 0.53 2.90 0.09
C THR A 30 0.31 1.52 0.69
N ILE A 31 0.83 0.48 0.02
CA ILE A 31 0.57 -0.93 0.36
C ILE A 31 1.11 -1.31 1.75
N GLU A 32 2.14 -0.63 2.26
CA GLU A 32 2.73 -0.83 3.59
C GLU A 32 1.83 -0.40 4.77
N HIS A 33 0.79 0.38 4.50
CA HIS A 33 -0.17 0.86 5.50
C HIS A 33 -1.44 0.01 5.59
N LEU A 34 -1.62 -0.92 4.65
CA LEU A 34 -2.87 -1.68 4.52
C LEU A 34 -2.95 -2.84 5.50
N ASP A 35 -4.16 -3.29 5.81
CA ASP A 35 -4.37 -4.46 6.68
C ASP A 35 -4.01 -5.77 5.96
N ASP A 36 -4.30 -5.84 4.66
CA ASP A 36 -4.05 -7.02 3.82
C ASP A 36 -3.33 -6.63 2.52
N PRO A 37 -1.99 -6.52 2.55
CA PRO A 37 -1.18 -6.19 1.38
C PRO A 37 -1.37 -7.18 0.22
N GLU A 38 -1.59 -8.46 0.52
CA GLU A 38 -1.70 -9.51 -0.50
C GLU A 38 -3.03 -9.39 -1.25
N ARG A 39 -4.15 -9.22 -0.54
CA ARG A 39 -5.45 -8.98 -1.17
C ARG A 39 -5.45 -7.72 -2.01
N PHE A 40 -4.86 -6.63 -1.52
CA PHE A 40 -4.74 -5.40 -2.30
C PHE A 40 -3.87 -5.59 -3.55
N TYR A 41 -2.72 -6.26 -3.43
CA TYR A 41 -1.86 -6.53 -4.58
C TYR A 41 -2.56 -7.37 -5.65
N ASN A 42 -3.36 -8.37 -5.24
CA ASN A 42 -4.16 -9.16 -6.16
C ASN A 42 -5.22 -8.31 -6.87
N GLU A 43 -5.82 -7.35 -6.17
CA GLU A 43 -6.77 -6.40 -6.76
C GLU A 43 -6.10 -5.47 -7.78
N LEU A 44 -4.89 -4.97 -7.50
CA LEU A 44 -4.10 -4.21 -8.48
C LEU A 44 -3.78 -5.03 -9.74
N LYS A 45 -3.43 -6.31 -9.56
CA LYS A 45 -3.19 -7.24 -10.67
C LYS A 45 -4.46 -7.58 -11.45
N ARG A 46 -5.63 -7.51 -10.82
CA ARG A 46 -6.91 -7.71 -11.50
C ARG A 46 -7.16 -6.57 -12.48
N VAL A 47 -7.03 -5.32 -12.02
CA VAL A 47 -7.34 -4.14 -12.84
C VAL A 47 -6.23 -3.74 -13.81
N GLY A 48 -4.97 -4.12 -13.57
CA GLY A 48 -3.81 -3.77 -14.39
C GLY A 48 -3.16 -4.96 -15.10
N LYS A 49 -2.65 -4.77 -16.33
CA LYS A 49 -1.81 -5.79 -16.99
C LYS A 49 -0.42 -5.87 -16.36
N GLU A 50 0.16 -4.71 -16.02
CA GLU A 50 1.39 -4.60 -15.26
C GLU A 50 1.19 -3.82 -13.97
N VAL A 51 1.76 -4.31 -12.85
CA VAL A 51 1.77 -3.62 -11.56
C VAL A 51 3.20 -3.28 -11.19
N THR A 52 3.42 -2.02 -10.83
CA THR A 52 4.70 -1.52 -10.31
C THR A 52 4.48 -0.96 -8.91
N LEU A 53 5.15 -1.56 -7.93
CA LEU A 53 5.16 -1.09 -6.56
C LEU A 53 6.39 -0.21 -6.33
N VAL A 54 6.18 0.95 -5.71
CA VAL A 54 7.24 1.83 -5.22
C VAL A 54 7.19 1.82 -3.70
N LEU A 55 8.23 1.26 -3.09
CA LEU A 55 8.31 0.97 -1.66
C LEU A 55 9.52 1.65 -1.03
N PRO A 56 9.44 2.00 0.27
CA PRO A 56 10.60 2.46 1.01
C PRO A 56 11.58 1.30 1.21
N PRO A 57 12.83 1.40 0.71
CA PRO A 57 13.81 0.33 0.85
C PRO A 57 14.38 0.33 2.27
N LEU A 58 14.83 -0.82 2.76
CA LEU A 58 15.33 -1.00 4.13
C LEU A 58 16.51 -0.10 4.51
N TRP A 59 17.36 0.27 3.54
CA TRP A 59 18.48 1.18 3.79
C TRP A 59 18.01 2.62 4.03
N ASP A 60 16.80 2.97 3.60
CA ASP A 60 16.15 4.24 3.90
C ASP A 60 15.40 4.08 5.22
N PHE A 61 16.16 3.97 6.31
CA PHE A 61 15.60 3.68 7.63
C PHE A 61 14.52 4.69 8.04
N THR A 62 14.69 5.96 7.68
CA THR A 62 13.71 7.02 7.96
C THR A 62 12.39 6.79 7.26
N ALA A 63 12.41 6.36 6.00
CA ALA A 63 11.20 6.07 5.26
C ALA A 63 10.63 4.71 5.67
N ALA A 64 11.43 3.65 5.73
CA ALA A 64 10.99 2.30 6.01
C ALA A 64 10.41 2.15 7.43
N PHE A 65 11.00 2.84 8.41
CA PHE A 65 10.61 2.77 9.81
C PHE A 65 9.81 3.99 10.27
N ASN A 66 8.91 4.51 9.44
CA ASN A 66 7.90 5.43 9.93
C ASN A 66 6.89 4.65 10.81
N PHE A 67 7.33 4.31 12.03
CA PHE A 67 6.77 3.30 12.94
C PHE A 67 5.32 3.58 13.38
N LEU A 68 4.86 4.82 13.22
CA LEU A 68 3.51 5.23 13.63
C LEU A 68 2.44 4.83 12.62
N GLU A 69 2.80 4.69 11.34
CA GLU A 69 1.80 4.51 10.27
C GLU A 69 1.97 3.22 9.47
N HIS A 70 3.17 2.61 9.46
CA HIS A 70 3.39 1.33 8.77
C HIS A 70 2.84 0.15 9.57
N LYS A 71 2.00 -0.66 8.90
CA LYS A 71 1.54 -1.96 9.42
C LYS A 71 2.49 -3.08 9.02
N TYR A 72 3.18 -2.92 7.89
CA TYR A 72 4.11 -3.91 7.36
C TYR A 72 5.42 -3.26 6.91
N ILE A 73 6.54 -3.95 7.14
CA ILE A 73 7.84 -3.62 6.52
C ILE A 73 8.07 -4.58 5.37
N PHE A 74 8.34 -4.03 4.18
CA PHE A 74 8.79 -4.80 3.03
C PHE A 74 10.31 -5.01 3.08
N LEU A 75 10.74 -6.26 3.02
CA LEU A 75 12.13 -6.67 3.07
C LEU A 75 12.80 -6.48 1.70
N CYS A 76 13.02 -5.21 1.33
CA CYS A 76 13.52 -4.82 0.01
C CYS A 76 14.68 -3.83 0.08
N TRP A 77 15.63 -3.93 -0.87
CA TRP A 77 16.76 -3.00 -1.01
C TRP A 77 16.64 -2.04 -2.19
N ARG A 78 15.73 -2.36 -3.12
CA ARG A 78 15.39 -1.52 -4.27
C ARG A 78 14.08 -0.80 -3.97
N LYS A 79 13.84 0.32 -4.65
CA LYS A 79 12.57 1.07 -4.50
C LYS A 79 11.44 0.50 -5.38
N ILE A 80 11.79 0.00 -6.56
CA ILE A 80 10.81 -0.37 -7.60
C ILE A 80 10.72 -1.89 -7.72
N HIS A 81 9.49 -2.41 -7.66
CA HIS A 81 9.20 -3.84 -7.71
C HIS A 81 8.05 -4.15 -8.68
N LYS A 82 8.22 -5.19 -9.51
CA LYS A 82 7.14 -5.75 -10.36
C LYS A 82 6.36 -6.88 -9.68
N LYS A 83 6.90 -7.41 -8.58
CA LYS A 83 6.30 -8.47 -7.75
C LYS A 83 6.25 -8.01 -6.31
N LEU A 84 5.27 -8.48 -5.56
CA LEU A 84 5.18 -8.22 -4.12
C LEU A 84 6.43 -8.78 -3.41
N PRO A 85 7.27 -7.94 -2.78
CA PRO A 85 8.41 -8.43 -2.01
C PRO A 85 7.94 -9.14 -0.74
N PRO A 86 8.78 -9.97 -0.12
CA PRO A 86 8.50 -10.47 1.23
C PRO A 86 8.34 -9.32 2.22
N PHE A 87 7.45 -9.46 3.17
CA PHE A 87 7.17 -8.44 4.18
C PHE A 87 6.90 -9.08 5.55
N VAL A 88 7.07 -8.29 6.60
CA VAL A 88 6.84 -8.69 7.99
C VAL A 88 5.89 -7.71 8.67
N PRO A 89 4.95 -8.19 9.51
CA PRO A 89 4.07 -7.31 10.27
C PRO A 89 4.89 -6.52 11.29
N LEU A 90 4.57 -5.24 11.44
CA LEU A 90 5.07 -4.37 12.49
C LEU A 90 4.04 -4.30 13.63
N PRO A 91 4.28 -4.94 14.79
CA PRO A 91 3.30 -5.01 15.87
C PRO A 91 3.10 -3.68 16.62
N LEU A 92 3.95 -2.68 16.40
CA LEU A 92 3.90 -1.42 17.16
C LEU A 92 2.67 -0.57 16.82
N SER A 93 2.32 -0.43 15.53
CA SER A 93 1.18 0.43 15.12
C SER A 93 -0.16 -0.10 15.63
N THR A 94 -0.36 -1.42 15.63
CA THR A 94 -1.55 -2.08 16.20
C THR A 94 -1.63 -1.93 17.72
N PHE A 95 -0.48 -1.91 18.41
CA PHE A 95 -0.41 -1.70 19.86
C PHE A 95 -0.78 -0.27 20.27
N TYR A 96 -0.31 0.75 19.52
CA TYR A 96 -0.66 2.14 19.76
C TYR A 96 -2.15 2.44 19.47
N HIS A 97 -2.71 1.91 18.37
CA HIS A 97 -4.12 2.07 18.05
C HIS A 97 -5.05 1.42 19.10
N LYS A 98 -4.66 0.26 19.64
CA LYS A 98 -5.39 -0.41 20.74
C LYS A 98 -5.26 0.30 22.09
N ARG A 99 -4.12 0.93 22.37
CA ARG A 99 -3.85 1.54 23.69
C ARG A 99 -4.29 3.00 23.82
N PHE A 100 -4.35 3.76 22.73
CA PHE A 100 -4.73 5.18 22.77
C PHE A 100 -6.05 5.51 22.05
N GLY A 101 -6.69 4.54 21.39
CA GLY A 101 -7.98 4.73 20.73
C GLY A 101 -7.89 5.62 19.49
N GLN A 102 -8.62 5.24 18.44
CA GLN A 102 -8.81 6.10 17.27
C GLN A 102 -9.53 7.40 17.68
N LYS A 103 -8.78 8.49 17.84
CA LYS A 103 -9.23 9.79 17.30
C LYS A 103 -8.71 9.78 15.87
N ILE A 104 -9.49 9.38 14.88
CA ILE A 104 -10.37 10.28 14.12
C ILE A 104 -11.39 9.43 13.35
N LYS A 105 -12.67 9.81 13.43
CA LYS A 105 -13.71 9.50 12.43
C LYS A 105 -13.52 10.48 11.26
N ALA A 106 -13.24 9.97 10.07
CA ALA A 106 -13.67 10.51 8.77
C ALA A 106 -13.17 9.56 7.67
#